data_AF-A0A946BMJ0-F1
#
_entry.id   AF-A0A946BMJ0-F1
#
_cell.length_a   1.000
_cell.length_b   1.000
_cell.length_c   1.000
_cell.angle_alpha   90.00
_cell.angle_beta   90.00
_cell.angle_gamma   90.00
#
_symmetry.space_group_name_H-M   'P 1'
#
loop_
_entity.id
_entity.type
_entity.pdbx_description
1 polymer ?
#
loop_
_entity_poly.entity_id
_entity_poly.type
_entity_poly.pdbx_seq_one_letter_code
_entity_poly.pdbx_strand_id
1 'polypeptide(L)' 'MAYITEAHSNIFPAIWEKISGFFVTVGRSLVLSAAMDSRLKRVEALNLKTDEELAEMNLRRENITAYVFRDLMHI' A
#
# COMPACT_ATOMS: atom_id res chain seq x y z
N MET A 1 48.84 5.94 -29.54
CA MET A 1 48.57 5.19 -28.28
C MET A 1 48.90 6.14 -27.14
N ALA A 2 48.06 6.50 -26.19
CA ALA A 2 46.84 5.92 -25.67
C ALA A 2 45.85 7.03 -25.29
N TYR A 3 44.57 6.80 -25.51
CA TYR A 3 43.48 7.60 -24.95
C TYR A 3 43.32 7.16 -23.49
N ILE A 4 43.71 8.01 -22.55
CA ILE A 4 43.44 7.76 -21.13
C ILE A 4 41.99 8.20 -20.91
N THR A 5 41.07 7.24 -20.97
CA THR A 5 39.70 7.43 -20.49
C THR A 5 39.77 7.48 -18.97
N GLU A 6 39.81 8.69 -18.42
CA GLU A 6 39.52 8.90 -17.01
C GLU A 6 38.02 8.66 -16.82
N ALA A 7 37.65 7.42 -16.44
CA ALA A 7 36.36 7.16 -15.85
C ALA A 7 36.33 7.85 -14.48
N HIS A 8 35.95 9.12 -14.47
CA HIS A 8 35.61 9.84 -13.25
C HIS A 8 34.37 9.15 -12.68
N SER A 9 34.60 8.13 -11.87
CA SER A 9 33.57 7.48 -11.07
C SER A 9 33.08 8.53 -10.09
N ASN A 10 32.03 9.24 -10.46
CA ASN A 10 31.36 10.18 -9.59
C ASN A 10 30.78 9.32 -8.44
N ILE A 11 31.50 9.24 -7.33
CA ILE A 11 31.12 8.47 -6.14
C ILE A 11 29.80 9.03 -5.56
N PHE A 12 29.52 10.32 -5.80
CA PHE A 12 28.30 11.01 -5.39
C PHE A 12 27.00 10.42 -5.95
N PRO A 13 26.80 10.25 -7.28
CA PRO A 13 25.59 9.63 -7.82
C PRO A 13 25.42 8.17 -7.41
N ALA A 14 26.50 7.41 -7.22
CA ALA A 14 26.42 6.00 -6.81
C ALA A 14 25.88 5.82 -5.38
N ILE A 15 26.19 6.74 -4.46
CA ILE A 15 25.65 6.74 -3.10
C ILE A 15 24.18 7.19 -3.10
N TRP A 16 23.85 8.20 -3.91
CA TRP A 16 22.48 8.69 -4.05
C TRP A 16 21.52 7.65 -4.66
N GLU A 17 21.97 6.88 -5.66
CA GLU A 17 21.20 5.77 -6.24
C GLU A 17 20.92 4.65 -5.21
N LYS A 18 21.88 4.32 -4.35
CA LYS A 18 21.67 3.30 -3.31
C LYS A 18 20.69 3.74 -2.23
N ILE A 19 20.79 5.00 -1.79
CA ILE A 19 19.89 5.57 -0.78
C ILE A 19 18.47 5.68 -1.34
N SER A 20 18.32 6.21 -2.56
CA SER A 20 17.00 6.30 -3.21
C SER A 20 16.37 4.92 -3.42
N GLY A 21 17.14 3.90 -3.83
CA GLY A 21 16.65 2.53 -3.96
C GLY A 21 16.13 1.92 -2.65
N PHE A 22 16.81 2.19 -1.53
CA PHE A 22 16.34 1.76 -0.20
C PHE A 22 14.99 2.39 0.17
N PHE A 23 14.86 3.71 0.03
CA PHE A 23 13.61 4.40 0.35
C PHE A 23 12.46 4.05 -0.60
N VAL A 24 12.73 3.81 -1.88
CA VAL A 24 11.72 3.31 -2.83
C VAL A 24 11.20 1.93 -2.41
N THR A 25 12.09 1.05 -1.94
CA THR A 25 11.71 -0.30 -1.50
C THR A 25 10.90 -0.26 -0.21
N VAL A 26 11.32 0.53 0.78
CA VAL A 26 10.58 0.72 2.04
C VAL A 26 9.24 1.40 1.81
N GLY A 27 9.19 2.43 0.96
CA GLY A 27 7.94 3.10 0.59
C GLY A 27 6.94 2.17 -0.10
N ARG A 28 7.41 1.31 -1.03
CA ARG A 28 6.58 0.29 -1.66
C ARG A 28 6.04 -0.72 -0.64
N SER A 29 6.86 -1.15 0.31
CA SER A 29 6.44 -2.03 1.41
C SER A 29 5.36 -1.38 2.29
N LEU A 30 5.54 -0.11 2.66
CA LEU A 30 4.57 0.63 3.48
C LEU A 30 3.24 0.85 2.75
N VAL A 31 3.27 1.16 1.45
CA VAL A 31 2.06 1.30 0.63
C VAL A 31 1.31 -0.04 0.52
N LEU A 32 2.02 -1.16 0.38
CA LEU A 32 1.42 -2.49 0.36
C LEU A 32 0.71 -2.82 1.69
N SER A 33 1.36 -2.51 2.81
CA SER A 33 0.79 -2.70 4.16
C SER A 33 -0.40 -1.76 4.41
N ALA A 34 -0.33 -0.51 3.96
CA ALA A 34 -1.41 0.46 4.09
C ALA A 34 -2.65 0.05 3.28
N ALA A 35 -2.47 -0.61 2.13
CA ALA A 35 -3.59 -1.14 1.35
C ALA A 35 -4.37 -2.22 2.14
N MET A 36 -3.68 -3.08 2.89
CA MET A 36 -4.33 -4.05 3.79
C MET A 36 -5.04 -3.36 4.96
N ASP A 37 -4.38 -2.37 5.57
CA ASP A 37 -4.90 -1.62 6.72
C ASP A 37 -6.17 -0.82 6.37
N SER A 38 -6.25 -0.29 5.15
CA SER A 38 -7.42 0.47 4.67
C SER A 38 -8.73 -0.32 4.70
N ARG A 39 -8.68 -1.63 4.43
CA ARG A 39 -9.85 -2.51 4.43
C ARG A 39 -10.29 -2.86 5.85
N LEU A 40 -9.33 -3.13 6.74
CA LEU A 40 -9.61 -3.36 8.16
C LEU A 40 -10.27 -2.14 8.79
N LYS A 41 -9.73 -0.94 8.54
CA LYS A 41 -10.37 0.33 8.95
C LYS A 41 -11.78 0.49 8.42
N ARG A 42 -12.05 0.02 7.18
CA ARG A 42 -13.39 0.05 6.60
C ARG A 42 -14.35 -0.93 7.29
N VAL A 43 -13.87 -2.11 7.67
CA VAL A 43 -14.64 -3.06 8.49
C VAL A 43 -14.94 -2.49 9.87
N GLU A 44 -13.94 -1.90 10.55
CA GLU A 44 -14.14 -1.24 11.85
C GLU A 44 -15.14 -0.09 11.75
N ALA A 45 -14.99 0.78 10.74
CA ALA A 45 -15.92 1.88 10.51
C ALA A 45 -17.37 1.42 10.29
N LEU A 46 -17.57 0.30 9.59
CA LEU A 46 -18.90 -0.31 9.40
C LEU A 46 -19.40 -1.02 10.66
N ASN A 47 -18.51 -1.62 11.45
CA ASN A 47 -18.87 -2.25 12.73
C ASN A 47 -19.24 -1.23 13.81
N LEU A 48 -18.70 -0.01 13.74
CA LEU A 48 -19.06 1.10 14.64
C LEU A 48 -20.43 1.70 14.34
N LYS A 49 -21.03 1.39 13.18
CA LYS A 49 -22.39 1.84 12.84
C LYS A 49 -23.45 1.08 13.63
N THR A 50 -24.59 1.72 13.85
CA THR A 50 -25.75 1.06 14.45
C THR A 50 -26.44 0.14 13.44
N ASP A 51 -27.25 -0.81 13.92
CA ASP A 51 -27.93 -1.75 13.03
C ASP A 51 -28.98 -1.05 12.13
N GLU A 52 -29.53 0.08 12.59
CA GLU A 52 -30.42 0.94 11.79
C GLU A 52 -29.68 1.58 10.60
N GLU A 53 -28.50 2.17 10.86
CA GLU A 53 -27.66 2.73 9.80
C GLU A 53 -27.15 1.67 8.82
N LEU A 54 -26.87 0.46 9.32
CA LEU A 54 -26.53 -0.67 8.46
C LEU A 54 -27.71 -1.08 7.58
N ALA A 55 -28.93 -1.09 8.12
CA ALA A 55 -30.15 -1.42 7.38
C ALA A 55 -30.47 -0.38 6.29
N GLU A 56 -30.24 0.92 6.53
CA GLU A 56 -30.34 1.96 5.49
C GLU A 56 -29.39 1.72 4.32
N MET A 57 -28.20 1.16 4.61
CA MET A 57 -27.22 0.75 3.61
C MET A 57 -27.52 -0.62 2.98
N ASN A 58 -28.67 -1.23 3.30
CA ASN A 58 -29.03 -2.61 2.94
C ASN A 58 -27.96 -3.64 3.34
N LEU A 59 -27.28 -3.41 4.47
CA LEU A 59 -26.20 -4.22 4.98
C LEU A 59 -26.60 -4.88 6.30
N ARG A 60 -26.25 -6.16 6.48
CA ARG A 60 -26.34 -6.85 7.78
C ARG A 60 -24.95 -6.93 8.40
N ARG A 61 -24.86 -6.94 9.72
CA ARG A 61 -23.58 -6.98 10.45
C ARG A 61 -22.70 -8.16 10.03
N GLU A 62 -23.29 -9.34 9.86
CA GLU A 62 -22.61 -10.54 9.34
C GLU A 62 -22.08 -10.41 7.90
N ASN A 63 -22.66 -9.52 7.09
CA ASN A 63 -22.31 -9.32 5.69
C ASN A 63 -21.27 -8.21 5.49
N ILE A 64 -20.85 -7.50 6.54
CA ILE A 64 -19.84 -6.43 6.48
C ILE A 64 -18.55 -6.93 5.83
N THR A 65 -18.05 -8.08 6.29
CA THR A 65 -16.82 -8.68 5.75
C THR A 65 -16.99 -9.04 4.27
N ALA A 66 -18.09 -9.70 3.90
CA ALA A 66 -18.35 -10.06 2.51
C ALA A 66 -18.45 -8.83 1.59
N TYR A 67 -19.03 -7.74 2.09
CA TYR A 67 -19.15 -6.48 1.37
C TYR A 67 -17.82 -5.75 1.19
N VAL A 68 -16.99 -5.68 2.24
CA VAL A 68 -15.69 -4.99 2.20
C VAL A 68 -14.69 -5.75 1.32
N PHE A 69 -14.72 -7.08 1.35
CA PHE A 69 -13.79 -7.94 0.60
C PHE A 69 -14.35 -8.47 -0.73
N ARG A 70 -15.56 -8.05 -1.13
CA ARG A 70 -16.19 -8.36 -2.44
C ARG A 70 -15.21 -8.29 -3.60
N ASP A 71 -14.45 -7.20 -3.65
CA ASP A 71 -13.50 -6.88 -4.72
C ASP A 71 -12.37 -7.92 -4.86
N LEU A 72 -12.03 -8.62 -3.77
CA LEU A 72 -11.01 -9.69 -3.77
C LEU A 72 -11.57 -11.08 -4.03
N MET A 73 -12.89 -11.28 -3.86
CA MET A 73 -13.54 -12.58 -4.07
C MET A 73 -13.89 -12.85 -5.54
N HIS A 74 -13.69 -11.88 -6.42
CA HIS A 74 -13.81 -12.08 -7.86
C HIS A 74 -12.54 -12.80 -8.36
N ILE A 75 -12.61 -14.13 -8.49
CA ILE A 75 -11.64 -14.97 -9.22
C ILE A 75 -11.98 -14.91 -10.71
#